data_AF-A0A0G0HSZ2-F1
#
_entry.id   AF-A0A0G0HSZ2-F1
#
_cell.length_a   1.000
_cell.length_b   1.000
_cell.length_c   1.000
_cell.angle_alpha   90.00
_cell.angle_beta   90.00
_cell.angle_gamma   90.00
#
_symmetry.space_group_name_H-M   'P 1'
#
loop_
_entity.id
_entity.type
_entity.pdbx_description
1 polymer ?
#
loop_
_entity_poly.entity_id
_entity_poly.type
_entity_poly.pdbx_seq_one_letter_code
_entity_poly.pdbx_strand_id
1 'polypeptide(L)' 'KPFSISDLKVNGTDVMEILKIKPGPKVGEVLNKLFQEVLEDASKNNREYLMGRIKVI' A
#
# COMPACT_ATOMS: atom_id res chain seq x y z
N LYS A 1 11.83 -7.09 -14.56
CA LYS A 1 10.78 -6.03 -14.58
C LYS A 1 11.12 -5.02 -13.49
N PRO A 2 10.98 -3.69 -13.70
CA PRO A 2 11.15 -2.70 -12.64
C PRO A 2 10.10 -2.91 -11.54
N PHE A 3 10.48 -2.60 -10.29
CA PHE A 3 9.55 -2.63 -9.15
C PHE A 3 8.44 -1.58 -9.35
N SER A 4 7.21 -1.96 -9.05
CA SER A 4 6.01 -1.19 -9.31
C SER A 4 4.96 -1.39 -8.21
N ILE A 5 3.93 -0.55 -8.17
CA ILE A 5 2.85 -0.64 -7.18
C ILE A 5 2.20 -2.04 -7.14
N SER A 6 2.12 -2.73 -8.29
CA SER A 6 1.58 -4.08 -8.37
C SER A 6 2.41 -5.13 -7.62
N ASP A 7 3.65 -4.80 -7.28
CA ASP A 7 4.59 -5.69 -6.61
C ASP A 7 4.55 -5.52 -5.07
N LEU A 8 3.72 -4.60 -4.54
CA LEU A 8 3.42 -4.51 -3.12
C LEU A 8 2.70 -5.77 -2.62
N LYS A 9 2.94 -6.17 -1.36
CA LYS A 9 2.25 -7.30 -0.70
C LYS A 9 0.81 -6.99 -0.26
N VAL A 10 0.30 -5.80 -0.63
CA VAL A 10 -1.08 -5.38 -0.47
C VAL A 10 -1.57 -4.74 -1.78
N ASN A 11 -2.88 -4.67 -1.96
CA ASN A 11 -3.50 -4.11 -3.15
C ASN A 11 -4.59 -3.08 -2.79
N GLY A 12 -5.28 -2.57 -3.82
CA GLY A 12 -6.35 -1.59 -3.62
C GLY A 12 -7.54 -2.11 -2.81
N THR A 13 -7.84 -3.41 -2.88
CA THR A 13 -8.89 -4.04 -2.07
C THR A 13 -8.53 -3.99 -0.58
N ASP A 14 -7.29 -4.33 -0.24
CA ASP A 14 -6.81 -4.24 1.15
C ASP A 14 -6.96 -2.80 1.71
N VAL A 15 -6.62 -1.80 0.91
CA VAL A 15 -6.78 -0.38 1.28
C VAL A 15 -8.24 -0.01 1.50
N MET A 16 -9.14 -0.39 0.58
CA MET A 16 -10.57 -0.12 0.69
C MET A 16 -11.18 -0.78 1.94
N GLU A 17 -10.82 -2.04 2.21
CA GLU A 17 -11.33 -2.80 3.35
C GLU A 17 -10.86 -2.26 4.70
N ILE A 18 -9.60 -1.83 4.79
CA ILE A 18 -9.01 -1.32 6.03
C ILE A 18 -9.50 0.10 6.32
N LEU A 19 -9.49 1.00 5.33
CA LEU A 19 -9.89 2.41 5.50
C LEU A 19 -11.40 2.63 5.38
N LYS A 20 -12.17 1.61 4.98
CA LYS A 20 -13.62 1.69 4.72
C LYS A 20 -13.98 2.77 3.69
N ILE A 21 -13.14 2.92 2.66
CA ILE A 21 -13.34 3.88 1.57
C ILE A 21 -13.81 3.18 0.29
N LYS A 22 -14.53 3.94 -0.55
CA LYS A 22 -14.95 3.49 -1.89
C LYS A 22 -13.77 3.49 -2.87
N PRO A 23 -13.84 2.72 -3.98
CA PRO A 23 -12.84 2.80 -5.03
C PRO A 23 -12.74 4.22 -5.58
N GLY A 24 -11.52 4.70 -5.75
CA GLY A 24 -11.25 6.05 -6.26
C GLY A 24 -9.78 6.45 -6.14
N PRO A 25 -9.42 7.68 -6.54
CA PRO A 25 -8.04 8.18 -6.56
C PRO A 25 -7.33 8.03 -5.21
N LYS A 26 -8.08 8.14 -4.10
CA LYS A 26 -7.54 8.01 -2.75
C LYS A 26 -6.85 6.67 -2.50
N VAL A 27 -7.36 5.58 -3.09
CA VAL A 27 -6.73 4.24 -2.99
C VAL A 27 -5.33 4.26 -3.63
N GLY A 28 -5.21 4.89 -4.80
CA GLY A 28 -3.93 5.04 -5.50
C GLY A 28 -2.94 5.92 -4.74
N GLU A 29 -3.40 6.99 -4.09
CA GLU A 29 -2.55 7.82 -3.22
C GLU A 29 -1.94 7.02 -2.06
N VAL A 30 -2.76 6.18 -1.40
CA VAL A 30 -2.31 5.32 -0.30
C VAL A 30 -1.27 4.31 -0.80
N LEU A 31 -1.55 3.63 -1.91
CA LEU A 31 -0.63 2.67 -2.50
C LEU A 31 0.69 3.33 -2.93
N ASN A 32 0.64 4.54 -3.48
CA ASN A 32 1.84 5.31 -3.81
C ASN A 32 2.67 5.65 -2.57
N LYS A 33 2.04 6.06 -1.46
CA LYS A 33 2.73 6.34 -0.20
C LYS A 33 3.45 5.09 0.34
N LEU A 34 2.78 3.94 0.33
CA LEU A 34 3.38 2.66 0.70
C LEU A 34 4.55 2.28 -0.23
N PHE A 35 4.38 2.51 -1.54
CA PHE A 35 5.41 2.23 -2.53
C PHE A 35 6.69 3.04 -2.28
N GLN A 36 6.57 4.34 -1.96
CA GLN A 36 7.73 5.16 -1.61
C GLN A 36 8.45 4.64 -0.35
N GLU A 37 7.72 4.26 0.70
CA GLU A 37 8.33 3.69 1.91
C GLU A 37 9.09 2.39 1.63
N VAL A 38 8.59 1.56 0.69
CA VAL A 38 9.24 0.33 0.27
C VAL A 38 10.44 0.58 -0.65
N LEU A 39 10.42 1.64 -1.45
CA LEU A 39 11.58 2.06 -2.25
C LEU A 39 12.75 2.48 -1.36
N GLU A 40 12.46 3.13 -0.22
CA GLU A 40 13.47 3.48 0.78
C GLU A 40 13.96 2.27 1.57
N ASP A 41 13.07 1.33 1.89
CA ASP A 41 13.39 0.11 2.62
C ASP A 41 12.55 -1.07 2.13
N ALA A 42 13.17 -1.92 1.29
CA ALA A 42 12.51 -3.06 0.68
C ALA A 42 11.99 -4.10 1.70
N SER A 43 12.52 -4.12 2.93
CA SER A 43 12.05 -5.03 3.98
C SER A 43 10.62 -4.70 4.46
N LYS A 44 10.17 -3.46 4.25
CA LYS A 44 8.80 -3.02 4.53
C LYS A 44 7.77 -3.59 3.56
N ASN A 45 8.18 -4.23 2.46
CA ASN A 45 7.25 -4.93 1.56
C ASN A 45 6.78 -6.26 2.14
N ASN A 46 6.23 -6.20 3.35
CA ASN A 46 5.68 -7.33 4.08
C ASN A 46 4.21 -7.00 4.43
N ARG A 47 3.35 -8.01 4.32
CA ARG A 47 1.90 -7.81 4.39
C ARG A 47 1.46 -7.24 5.74
N GLU A 48 2.04 -7.72 6.83
CA GLU A 48 1.70 -7.27 8.19
C GLU A 48 2.04 -5.80 8.42
N TYR A 49 3.25 -5.37 8.05
CA TYR A 49 3.67 -3.97 8.11
C TYR A 49 2.77 -3.10 7.24
N LEU A 50 2.55 -3.46 5.97
CA LEU A 50 1.77 -2.63 5.05
C LEU A 50 0.32 -2.50 5.51
N MET A 51 -0.30 -3.58 6.01
CA MET A 51 -1.65 -3.51 6.59
C MET A 51 -1.70 -2.65 7.86
N GLY A 52 -0.69 -2.76 8.74
CA GLY A 52 -0.55 -1.89 9.91
C GLY A 52 -0.37 -0.43 9.51
N ARG A 53 0.43 -0.19 8.47
CA ARG A 53 0.74 1.13 7.95
C ARG A 53 -0.49 1.80 7.35
N ILE A 54 -1.32 1.08 6.60
CA ILE A 54 -2.59 1.58 6.05
C ILE A 54 -3.50 2.12 7.16
N LYS A 55 -3.59 1.46 8.32
CA LYS A 55 -4.43 1.90 9.45
C LYS A 55 -4.05 3.27 10.03
N VAL A 56 -2.81 3.71 9.81
CA VAL A 56 -2.23 4.94 10.37
C VAL A 56 -1.80 5.93 9.28
N ILE A 57 -2.27 5.76 8.04
CA ILE A 57 -1.95 6.65 6.92
C ILE A 57 -2.72 7.95 6.94
#